data_AF-A0A1F8PC54-F1
#
_entry.id   AF-A0A1F8PC54-F1
#
_cell.length_a   1.000
_cell.length_b   1.000
_cell.length_c   1.000
_cell.angle_alpha   90.00
_cell.angle_beta   90.00
_cell.angle_gamma   90.00
#
_symmetry.space_group_name_H-M   'P 1'
#
loop_
_entity.id
_entity.type
_entity.pdbx_description
1 polymer ?
#
loop_
_entity_poly.entity_id
_entity_poly.type
_entity_poly.pdbx_seq_one_letter_code
_entity_poly.pdbx_strand_id
1 'polypeptide(L)' 'MDDVLADFTMTYRKILSTVESIPEEDIFAKGKFAWTGEKRLLDYIWGNTAGHYAEHLAAIERMKK' A
#
# COMPACT_ATOMS: atom_id res chain seq x y z
N MET A 1 -6.51 -11.69 -17.39
CA MET A 1 -6.49 -11.75 -15.92
C MET A 1 -5.06 -11.91 -15.44
N ASP A 2 -4.27 -12.75 -16.12
CA ASP A 2 -2.85 -13.00 -15.84
C ASP A 2 -2.00 -11.71 -15.86
N ASP A 3 -2.21 -10.81 -16.82
CA ASP A 3 -1.47 -9.53 -16.88
C ASP A 3 -1.71 -8.66 -15.63
N VAL A 4 -2.95 -8.64 -15.13
CA VAL A 4 -3.31 -7.89 -13.91
C VAL A 4 -2.64 -8.49 -12.67
N LEU A 5 -2.54 -9.82 -12.59
CA LEU A 5 -1.86 -10.49 -11.48
C LEU A 5 -0.34 -10.33 -11.55
N ALA A 6 0.23 -10.32 -12.76
CA ALA A 6 1.64 -10.04 -12.99
C ALA A 6 1.99 -8.60 -12.57
N ASP A 7 1.20 -7.62 -13.00
CA ASP A 7 1.35 -6.21 -12.62
C ASP A 7 1.20 -6.02 -11.12
N PHE A 8 0.21 -6.67 -10.49
CA PHE A 8 0.04 -6.65 -9.04
C PHE A 8 1.26 -7.20 -8.30
N THR A 9 1.81 -8.33 -8.75
CA THR A 9 2.99 -8.96 -8.12
C THR A 9 4.23 -8.07 -8.26
N MET A 10 4.43 -7.48 -9.45
CA MET A 10 5.54 -6.57 -9.71
C MET A 10 5.43 -5.31 -8.83
N THR A 11 4.26 -4.68 -8.80
CA THR A 11 4.04 -3.45 -8.03
C THR A 11 4.13 -3.70 -6.53
N TYR A 12 3.60 -4.82 -6.02
CA TYR A 12 3.76 -5.23 -4.62
C TYR A 12 5.23 -5.30 -4.21
N ARG A 13 6.08 -5.98 -5.00
CA ARG A 13 7.52 -6.09 -4.71
C ARG A 13 8.21 -4.74 -4.71
N LYS A 14 7.86 -3.88 -5.67
CA LYS A 14 8.41 -2.51 -5.75
C LYS A 14 8.02 -1.67 -4.55
N ILE A 15 6.75 -1.73 -4.12
CA ILE A 15 6.27 -1.02 -2.93
C ILE A 15 7.00 -1.55 -1.68
N LEU A 16 7.07 -2.87 -1.50
CA LEU A 16 7.73 -3.47 -0.35
C LEU A 16 9.20 -3.02 -0.25
N SER A 17 9.97 -3.17 -1.33
CA SER A 17 11.37 -2.72 -1.36
C SER A 17 11.51 -1.21 -1.12
N THR A 18 10.57 -0.41 -1.62
CA THR A 18 10.58 1.04 -1.37
C THR A 18 10.35 1.33 0.12
N VAL A 19 9.35 0.68 0.74
CA VAL A 19 9.05 0.88 2.17
C VAL A 19 10.20 0.41 3.05
N GLU A 20 10.82 -0.74 2.75
CA GLU A 20 11.98 -1.27 3.48
C GLU A 20 13.21 -0.36 3.41
N SER A 21 13.32 0.48 2.38
CA SER A 21 14.42 1.45 2.24
C SER A 21 14.24 2.74 3.04
N ILE A 22 13.06 2.97 3.60
CA ILE A 22 12.75 4.20 4.34
C ILE A 22 13.07 3.98 5.82
N PRO A 23 13.81 4.87 6.49
CA PRO A 23 14.00 4.81 7.93
C PRO A 23 12.66 4.74 8.66
N GLU A 24 12.56 3.86 9.66
CA GLU A 24 11.29 3.64 10.36
C GLU A 24 10.74 4.94 10.94
N GLU A 25 11.58 5.77 11.55
CA GLU A 25 11.19 7.06 12.13
C GLU A 25 10.51 7.98 11.10
N ASP A 26 10.93 7.92 9.84
CA ASP A 26 10.37 8.73 8.76
C ASP A 26 8.99 8.22 8.33
N ILE A 27 8.72 6.92 8.48
CA ILE A 27 7.40 6.32 8.19
C ILE A 27 6.35 6.85 9.16
N PHE A 28 6.73 7.02 10.44
CA PHE A 28 5.83 7.41 11.53
C PHE A 28 5.80 8.92 11.80
N ALA A 29 6.75 9.70 11.27
CA ALA A 29 6.79 11.14 11.43
C ALA A 29 5.70 11.86 10.60
N LYS A 30 5.08 12.89 11.20
CA LYS A 30 4.20 13.83 10.49
C LYS A 30 5.03 14.93 9.84
N GLY A 31 4.60 15.42 8.68
CA GLY A 31 5.28 16.52 7.97
C GLY A 31 6.68 16.17 7.43
N LYS A 32 7.12 14.91 7.54
CA LYS A 32 8.42 14.46 7.00
C LYS A 32 8.47 14.54 5.47
N PHE A 33 7.37 14.16 4.84
CA PHE A 33 7.21 14.22 3.39
C PHE A 33 6.23 15.33 3.04
N ALA A 34 6.65 16.30 2.24
CA ALA A 34 5.85 17.51 1.96
C ALA A 34 4.44 17.19 1.41
N TRP A 35 4.31 16.11 0.63
CA TRP A 35 3.04 15.70 0.03
C TRP A 35 2.08 15.01 1.02
N THR A 36 2.55 14.57 2.19
CA THR A 36 1.69 13.90 3.18
C THR A 36 0.90 14.89 4.04
N GLY A 37 1.29 16.17 4.06
CA GLY A 37 0.70 17.18 4.94
C GLY A 37 0.84 16.78 6.41
N GLU A 38 -0.27 16.81 7.16
CA GLU A 38 -0.30 16.41 8.58
C GLU A 38 -0.39 14.89 8.80
N LYS A 39 -0.54 14.11 7.72
CA LYS A 39 -0.57 12.65 7.81
C LYS A 39 0.84 12.07 7.84
N ARG A 40 0.95 10.87 8.40
CA ARG A 40 2.17 10.07 8.38
C ARG A 40 2.25 9.34 7.04
N LEU A 41 3.45 8.95 6.63
CA LEU A 41 3.59 8.10 5.45
C LEU A 41 2.87 6.75 5.65
N LEU A 42 2.84 6.23 6.88
CA LEU A 42 2.09 5.02 7.24
C LEU A 42 0.63 5.06 6.79
N ASP A 43 -0.05 6.21 6.93
CA ASP A 43 -1.48 6.33 6.62
C ASP A 43 -1.72 6.08 5.11
N TYR A 44 -0.77 6.46 4.26
CA TYR A 44 -0.81 6.19 2.82
C TYR A 44 -0.37 4.78 2.47
N ILE A 45 0.68 4.25 3.11
CA ILE A 45 1.10 2.86 2.89
C ILE A 45 -0.05 1.91 3.21
N TRP A 46 -0.65 2.05 4.39
CA TRP A 46 -1.79 1.23 4.83
C TRP A 46 -3.00 1.40 3.90
N GLY A 47 -3.40 2.66 3.65
CA GLY A 47 -4.59 2.99 2.87
C GLY A 47 -4.51 2.62 1.38
N ASN A 48 -3.32 2.32 0.84
CA ASN A 48 -3.15 1.87 -0.54
C ASN A 48 -2.70 0.41 -0.64
N THR A 49 -2.48 -0.29 0.47
CA THR A 49 -2.07 -1.69 0.47
C THR A 49 -2.96 -2.53 1.37
N ALA A 50 -2.47 -3.04 2.49
CA ALA A 50 -3.15 -4.00 3.36
C ALA A 50 -4.56 -3.54 3.78
N GLY A 51 -4.75 -2.25 4.09
CA GLY A 51 -6.06 -1.70 4.40
C GLY A 51 -7.03 -1.81 3.22
N HIS A 52 -6.60 -1.35 2.04
CA HIS A 52 -7.43 -1.38 0.84
C HIS A 52 -7.72 -2.80 0.34
N TYR A 53 -6.74 -3.71 0.43
CA TYR A 53 -6.92 -5.11 0.08
C TYR A 53 -7.98 -5.75 0.96
N ALA A 54 -7.98 -5.47 2.26
CA ALA A 54 -8.98 -5.96 3.19
C ALA A 54 -10.38 -5.43 2.86
N GLU A 55 -10.52 -4.15 2.50
CA GLU A 55 -11.80 -3.54 2.08
C GLU A 55 -12.43 -4.26 0.88
N HIS A 56 -11.61 -4.63 -0.11
CA HIS A 56 -12.11 -5.19 -1.37
C HIS A 56 -12.18 -6.72 -1.41
N LEU A 57 -11.50 -7.43 -0.51
CA LEU A 57 -11.49 -8.89 -0.47
C LEU A 57 -12.91 -9.48 -0.43
N ALA A 58 -13.80 -8.91 0.40
CA ALA A 58 -15.17 -9.38 0.51
C ALA A 58 -15.97 -9.25 -0.80
N ALA A 59 -15.70 -8.22 -1.61
CA ALA A 59 -16.36 -8.05 -2.90
C ALA A 59 -15.84 -9.06 -3.92
N ILE A 60 -14.53 -9.30 -3.96
CA ILE A 60 -13.88 -10.29 -4.83
C ILE A 60 -14.42 -11.69 -4.52
N GLU A 61 -14.52 -12.07 -3.24
CA GLU A 61 -15.05 -13.38 -2.85
C GLU A 61 -16.54 -13.56 -3.22
N ARG A 62 -17.34 -12.48 -3.23
CA ARG A 62 -18.71 -12.54 -3.72
C ARG A 62 -18.80 -12.77 -5.23
N MET A 63 -17.87 -12.24 -6.02
CA MET A 63 -17.85 -12.37 -7.48
C MET A 63 -17.36 -13.74 -7.97
N LYS A 64 -16.72 -14.53 -7.10
CA LYS A 64 -16.25 -15.90 -7.41
C LYS A 64 -17.35 -16.97 -7.33
N LYS A 65 -18.52 -16.62 -6.79
CA LYS A 65 -19.70 -17.50 -6.70
C LYS A 65 -20.61 -17.31 -7.91
#